data_AF-A0A1S9N5I7-F1
#
_entry.id   AF-A0A1S9N5I7-F1
#
_cell.length_a   1.000
_cell.length_b   1.000
_cell.length_c   1.000
_cell.angle_alpha   90.00
_cell.angle_beta   90.00
_cell.angle_gamma   90.00
#
_symmetry.space_group_name_H-M   'P 1'
#
loop_
_entity.id
_entity.type
_entity.pdbx_description
1 polymer ?
#
loop_
_entity_poly.entity_id
_entity_poly.type
_entity_poly.pdbx_seq_one_letter_code
_entity_poly.pdbx_strand_id
1 'polypeptide(L)'
;MRNLELEAEAIQISIYCDIIIQILKRHKELSINKILVFAYLIKKERFIPFKIYNGNNTQDIVFKCISLLSGDYDEYCNNIQYIIKSIHLLITDKLVQLDNNILSCNANVEITKVVYDENMFIEKSIEASKKMTDRQFLKEVVHNV
;
A
#
# COMPACT_ATOMS: atom_id res chain seq x y z
N MET A 1 22.17 0.99 -20.35
CA MET A 1 21.04 0.17 -19.88
C MET A 1 21.08 -0.04 -18.38
N ARG A 2 22.16 -0.57 -17.79
CA ARG A 2 22.28 -0.79 -16.33
C ARG A 2 21.97 0.44 -15.45
N ASN A 3 22.36 1.63 -15.87
CA ASN A 3 22.04 2.87 -15.13
C ASN A 3 20.54 3.23 -15.21
N LEU A 4 19.88 2.99 -16.35
CA LEU A 4 18.44 3.28 -16.52
C LEU A 4 17.58 2.34 -15.68
N GLU A 5 17.98 1.07 -15.54
CA GLU A 5 17.29 0.10 -14.68
C GLU A 5 17.39 0.48 -13.20
N LEU A 6 18.59 0.88 -12.76
CA LEU A 6 18.80 1.36 -11.39
C LEU A 6 18.06 2.67 -11.10
N GLU A 7 18.02 3.59 -12.06
CA GLU A 7 17.25 4.82 -11.96
C GLU A 7 15.74 4.53 -11.87
N ALA A 8 15.23 3.64 -12.73
CA ALA A 8 13.83 3.23 -12.69
C ALA A 8 13.48 2.57 -11.35
N GLU A 9 14.32 1.66 -10.86
CA GLU A 9 14.17 1.03 -9.56
C GLU A 9 14.16 2.06 -8.43
N ALA A 10 15.10 2.99 -8.41
CA ALA A 10 15.17 4.05 -7.41
C ALA A 10 13.89 4.91 -7.40
N ILE A 11 13.35 5.23 -8.57
CA ILE A 11 12.07 5.95 -8.71
C ILE A 11 10.93 5.12 -8.10
N GLN A 12 10.83 3.83 -8.42
CA GLN A 12 9.78 2.96 -7.87
C GLN A 12 9.87 2.87 -6.34
N ILE A 13 11.07 2.69 -5.80
CA ILE A 13 11.31 2.62 -4.36
C ILE A 13 10.92 3.93 -3.69
N SER A 14 11.32 5.08 -4.25
CA SER A 14 10.96 6.39 -3.71
C SER A 14 9.45 6.59 -3.65
N ILE A 15 8.73 6.24 -4.72
CA ILE A 15 7.26 6.34 -4.77
C ILE A 15 6.64 5.52 -3.63
N TYR A 16 7.10 4.27 -3.44
CA TYR A 16 6.55 3.42 -2.40
C TYR A 16 6.95 3.86 -0.99
N CYS A 17 8.13 4.46 -0.79
CA CYS A 17 8.48 5.07 0.49
C CYS A 17 7.46 6.15 0.88
N ASP A 18 7.12 7.04 -0.05
CA ASP A 18 6.13 8.11 0.18
C ASP A 18 4.75 7.53 0.51
N ILE A 19 4.30 6.54 -0.26
CA ILE A 19 3.00 5.89 -0.04
C ILE A 19 2.95 5.22 1.34
N ILE A 20 3.98 4.45 1.72
CA ILE A 20 4.01 3.74 3.00
C ILE A 20 3.99 4.73 4.18
N ILE A 21 4.81 5.79 4.12
CA ILE A 21 4.83 6.83 5.17
C ILE A 21 3.44 7.46 5.33
N GLN A 22 2.75 7.73 4.22
CA GLN A 22 1.41 8.31 4.27
C GLN A 22 0.37 7.40 4.89
N ILE A 23 0.34 6.13 4.47
CA ILE A 23 -0.55 5.11 5.07
C ILE A 23 -0.31 5.07 6.58
N LEU A 24 0.95 4.95 7.01
CA LEU A 24 1.30 4.81 8.41
C LEU A 24 1.03 6.08 9.23
N LYS A 25 1.22 7.27 8.67
CA LYS A 25 0.86 8.51 9.37
C LYS A 25 -0.63 8.64 9.62
N ARG A 26 -1.44 8.28 8.63
CA ARG A 26 -2.89 8.42 8.74
C ARG A 26 -3.51 7.34 9.60
N HIS A 27 -3.09 6.09 9.38
CA HIS A 27 -3.67 4.92 10.03
C HIS A 27 -2.92 4.47 11.29
N LYS A 28 -1.80 5.14 11.63
CA LYS A 28 -0.86 4.89 12.74
C LYS A 28 -0.04 3.61 12.60
N GLU A 29 -0.72 2.50 12.34
CA GLU A 29 -0.11 1.19 12.23
C GLU A 29 -0.87 0.31 11.23
N LEU A 30 -0.13 -0.58 10.57
CA LEU A 30 -0.71 -1.55 9.66
C LEU A 30 0.22 -2.76 9.48
N SER A 31 -0.35 -3.95 9.35
CA SER A 31 0.44 -5.17 9.06
C SER A 31 1.13 -5.10 7.70
N ILE A 32 2.30 -5.73 7.56
CA ILE A 32 3.03 -5.84 6.28
C ILE A 32 2.11 -6.33 5.16
N ASN A 33 1.33 -7.39 5.38
CA ASN A 33 0.46 -7.99 4.36
C ASN A 33 -0.54 -7.00 3.76
N LYS A 34 -1.15 -6.19 4.63
CA LYS A 34 -2.08 -5.14 4.23
C LYS A 34 -1.34 -3.99 3.54
N ILE A 35 -0.16 -3.60 4.00
CA ILE A 35 0.67 -2.58 3.34
C ILE A 35 1.03 -2.98 1.91
N LEU A 36 1.40 -4.25 1.67
CA LEU A 36 1.69 -4.73 0.31
C LEU A 36 0.52 -4.48 -0.65
N VAL A 37 -0.70 -4.79 -0.21
CA VAL A 37 -1.91 -4.61 -1.02
C VAL A 37 -2.26 -3.13 -1.19
N PHE A 38 -2.37 -2.38 -0.10
CA PHE A 38 -2.84 -1.01 -0.18
C PHE A 38 -1.82 -0.08 -0.85
N ALA A 39 -0.51 -0.28 -0.62
CA ALA A 39 0.51 0.53 -1.29
C ALA A 39 0.46 0.33 -2.82
N TYR A 40 0.27 -0.91 -3.27
CA TYR A 40 0.08 -1.21 -4.69
C TYR A 40 -1.19 -0.55 -5.25
N LEU A 41 -2.33 -0.69 -4.58
CA LEU A 41 -3.60 -0.10 -5.01
C LEU A 41 -3.56 1.43 -5.08
N ILE A 42 -2.93 2.10 -4.11
CA ILE A 42 -2.78 3.56 -4.10
C ILE A 42 -1.95 4.04 -5.30
N LYS A 43 -0.85 3.36 -5.61
CA LYS A 43 -0.04 3.68 -6.78
C LYS A 43 -0.83 3.45 -8.08
N LYS A 44 -1.59 2.35 -8.17
CA LYS A 44 -2.39 1.98 -9.35
C LYS A 44 -3.56 2.93 -9.58
N GLU A 45 -4.19 3.44 -8.52
CA GLU A 45 -5.38 4.31 -8.61
C GLU A 45 -5.17 5.50 -9.55
N ARG A 46 -3.97 6.09 -9.55
CA ARG A 46 -3.62 7.23 -10.41
C ARG A 46 -3.80 6.94 -11.91
N PHE A 47 -3.71 5.67 -12.31
CA PHE A 47 -3.80 5.25 -13.71
C PHE A 47 -5.21 4.75 -14.09
N ILE A 48 -6.16 4.73 -13.14
CA ILE A 48 -7.53 4.31 -13.39
C ILE A 48 -8.39 5.54 -13.71
N PRO A 49 -8.83 5.73 -14.97
CA PRO A 49 -9.55 6.94 -15.39
C PRO A 49 -10.97 7.04 -14.81
N PHE A 50 -11.59 5.92 -14.46
CA PHE A 50 -12.97 5.88 -13.94
C PHE A 50 -13.03 5.13 -12.61
N LYS A 51 -13.50 5.79 -11.56
CA LYS A 51 -13.66 5.18 -10.23
C LYS A 51 -14.87 4.26 -10.22
N ILE A 52 -14.62 2.95 -10.16
CA ILE A 52 -15.67 1.91 -10.08
C ILE A 52 -16.39 1.96 -8.72
N TYR A 53 -15.64 2.25 -7.65
CA TYR A 53 -16.16 2.35 -6.30
C TYR A 53 -15.96 3.75 -5.72
N ASN A 54 -16.85 4.13 -4.81
CA ASN A 54 -16.76 5.35 -4.02
C ASN A 54 -16.84 5.01 -2.53
N GLY A 55 -16.35 5.90 -1.68
CA GLY A 55 -16.38 5.71 -0.23
C GLY A 55 -17.76 5.90 0.41
N ASN A 56 -18.83 6.10 -0.36
CA ASN A 56 -20.17 6.36 0.19
C ASN A 56 -20.86 5.07 0.64
N ASN A 57 -20.55 3.94 -0.02
CA ASN A 57 -21.05 2.63 0.38
C ASN A 57 -19.96 1.85 1.11
N THR A 58 -20.15 1.62 2.41
CA THR A 58 -19.21 0.90 3.28
C THR A 58 -19.49 -0.60 3.39
N GLN A 59 -20.61 -1.08 2.83
CA GLN A 59 -20.91 -2.51 2.81
C GLN A 59 -19.87 -3.24 1.96
N ASP A 60 -19.26 -4.29 2.52
CA ASP A 60 -18.25 -5.13 1.87
C ASP A 60 -17.07 -4.34 1.27
N ILE A 61 -16.75 -3.20 1.87
CA ILE A 61 -15.78 -2.25 1.30
C ILE A 61 -14.39 -2.86 1.10
N VAL A 62 -13.96 -3.73 2.03
CA VAL A 62 -12.67 -4.44 1.92
C VAL A 62 -12.66 -5.37 0.72
N PHE A 63 -13.73 -6.16 0.51
CA PHE A 63 -13.84 -7.08 -0.63
C PHE A 63 -13.92 -6.33 -1.96
N LYS A 64 -14.66 -5.22 -2.00
CA LYS A 64 -14.69 -4.31 -3.16
C LYS A 64 -13.32 -3.69 -3.45
N CYS A 65 -12.53 -3.43 -2.42
CA CYS A 65 -11.17 -2.92 -2.60
C CYS A 65 -10.25 -4.00 -3.13
N ILE A 66 -10.34 -5.21 -2.59
CA ILE A 66 -9.57 -6.38 -3.04
C ILE A 66 -9.90 -6.74 -4.49
N SER A 67 -11.15 -6.62 -4.94
CA SER A 67 -11.52 -6.89 -6.34
C SER A 67 -10.88 -5.94 -7.36
N LEU A 68 -10.29 -4.81 -6.92
CA LEU A 68 -9.49 -3.93 -7.80
C LEU A 68 -8.14 -4.56 -8.20
N LEU A 69 -7.73 -5.63 -7.50
CA LEU A 69 -6.56 -6.43 -7.85
C LEU A 69 -6.86 -7.46 -8.94
N SER A 70 -8.13 -7.69 -9.29
CA SER A 70 -8.50 -8.86 -10.07
C SER A 70 -7.95 -8.87 -11.48
N GLY A 71 -7.30 -9.98 -11.82
CA GLY A 71 -6.66 -10.21 -13.12
C GLY A 71 -5.30 -9.50 -13.25
N ASP A 72 -4.71 -9.04 -12.16
CA ASP A 72 -3.46 -8.27 -12.16
C ASP A 72 -2.36 -8.89 -11.29
N TYR A 73 -2.38 -10.22 -11.17
CA TYR A 73 -1.42 -11.00 -10.39
C TYR A 73 0.04 -10.67 -10.74
N ASP A 74 0.39 -10.69 -12.03
CA ASP A 74 1.78 -10.51 -12.46
C ASP A 74 2.31 -9.12 -12.12
N GLU A 75 1.51 -8.06 -12.36
CA GLU A 75 1.93 -6.70 -12.03
C GLU A 75 2.01 -6.50 -10.52
N TYR A 76 1.06 -7.06 -9.76
CA TYR A 76 1.08 -7.04 -8.30
C TYR A 76 2.37 -7.69 -7.76
N CYS A 77 2.69 -8.90 -8.20
CA CYS A 77 3.90 -9.63 -7.80
C CYS A 77 5.18 -8.87 -8.18
N ASN A 78 5.22 -8.28 -9.38
CA ASN A 78 6.36 -7.47 -9.84
C ASN A 78 6.56 -6.19 -9.02
N ASN A 79 5.50 -5.66 -8.39
CA ASN A 79 5.58 -4.48 -7.55
C ASN A 79 5.92 -4.78 -6.09
N ILE A 80 5.58 -5.98 -5.59
CA ILE A 80 5.90 -6.40 -4.20
C ILE A 80 7.39 -6.22 -3.89
N GLN A 81 8.30 -6.55 -4.82
CA GLN A 81 9.74 -6.41 -4.59
C GLN A 81 10.14 -4.95 -4.28
N TYR A 82 9.52 -3.97 -4.93
CA TYR A 82 9.81 -2.56 -4.69
C TYR A 82 9.22 -2.11 -3.36
N ILE A 83 8.00 -2.56 -3.02
CA ILE A 83 7.36 -2.25 -1.73
C ILE A 83 8.20 -2.80 -0.57
N ILE A 84 8.69 -4.05 -0.68
CA ILE A 84 9.55 -4.65 0.35
C ILE A 84 10.88 -3.89 0.47
N LYS A 85 11.51 -3.51 -0.65
CA LYS A 85 12.73 -2.70 -0.63
C LYS A 85 12.49 -1.34 0.03
N SER A 86 11.35 -0.69 -0.23
CA SER A 86 10.96 0.56 0.43
C SER A 86 10.76 0.37 1.93
N ILE A 87 10.05 -0.68 2.37
CA ILE A 87 9.90 -1.01 3.80
C ILE A 87 11.28 -1.17 4.45
N HIS A 88 12.16 -1.95 3.83
CA HIS A 88 13.51 -2.18 4.34
C HIS A 88 14.32 -0.88 4.46
N LEU A 89 14.26 -0.01 3.44
CA LEU A 89 14.93 1.29 3.44
C LEU A 89 14.40 2.20 4.55
N LEU A 90 13.07 2.28 4.73
CA LEU A 90 12.43 3.08 5.78
C LEU A 90 12.77 2.58 7.20
N ILE A 91 12.90 1.27 7.39
CA ILE A 91 13.34 0.68 8.67
C ILE A 91 14.82 1.00 8.91
N THR A 92 15.66 0.86 7.88
CA THR A 92 17.10 1.15 7.97
C THR A 92 17.35 2.61 8.34
N ASP A 93 16.57 3.53 7.78
CA ASP A 93 16.62 4.96 8.08
C ASP A 93 15.89 5.34 9.39
N LYS A 94 15.36 4.35 10.13
CA LYS A 94 14.65 4.53 11.41
C LYS A 94 13.41 5.43 11.32
N LEU A 95 12.82 5.58 10.14
CA LEU A 95 11.57 6.32 9.93
C LEU A 95 10.36 5.46 10.30
N VAL A 96 10.47 4.14 10.10
CA VAL A 96 9.42 3.15 10.37
C VAL A 96 9.97 2.08 11.32
N GLN A 97 9.12 1.61 12.24
CA GLN A 97 9.41 0.49 13.11
C GLN A 97 8.58 -0.72 12.70
N LEU A 98 9.13 -1.91 12.93
CA LEU A 98 8.48 -3.18 12.70
C LEU A 98 8.44 -3.96 14.02
N ASP A 99 7.23 -4.25 14.50
CA ASP A 99 6.99 -5.11 15.66
C ASP A 99 5.96 -6.19 15.30
N ASN A 100 6.33 -7.46 15.45
CA ASN A 100 5.43 -8.61 15.21
C ASN A 100 4.58 -8.51 13.92
N ASN A 101 5.20 -8.10 12.79
CA ASN A 101 4.59 -7.88 11.47
C ASN A 101 3.76 -6.60 11.31
N ILE A 102 3.67 -5.76 12.34
CA ILE A 102 2.99 -4.48 12.31
C ILE A 102 4.03 -3.39 12.07
N LEU A 103 3.80 -2.56 11.05
CA LEU A 103 4.60 -1.39 10.76
C LEU A 103 3.95 -0.15 11.38
N SER A 104 4.77 0.74 11.93
CA SER A 104 4.35 2.02 12.52
C SER A 104 5.37 3.13 12.23
N CYS A 105 4.92 4.38 12.17
CA CYS A 105 5.81 5.52 11.91
C CYS A 105 6.39 6.12 13.21
N ASN A 106 7.67 6.47 13.18
CA ASN A 106 8.27 7.30 14.21
C ASN A 106 7.87 8.77 14.00
N ALA A 107 7.45 9.45 15.06
CA ALA A 107 6.58 10.62 15.04
C ALA A 107 7.07 11.90 14.29
N ASN A 108 8.23 11.91 13.62
CA ASN A 108 8.87 13.12 13.13
C ASN A 108 9.17 13.15 11.62
N VAL A 109 8.52 12.31 10.80
CA VAL A 109 8.70 12.39 9.35
C VAL A 109 7.92 13.59 8.82
N GLU A 110 8.52 14.50 8.05
CA GLU A 110 7.79 15.53 7.30
C GLU A 110 7.51 15.02 5.87
N ILE A 111 6.29 15.20 5.35
CA ILE A 111 5.99 14.85 3.94
C ILE A 111 6.14 16.11 3.10
N THR A 112 7.12 16.12 2.20
CA THR A 112 7.34 17.19 1.23
C THR A 112 6.53 16.91 -0.04
N LYS A 113 5.23 17.23 0.02
CA LYS A 113 4.19 17.06 -1.03
C LYS A 113 3.65 15.63 -1.22
N VAL A 114 2.33 15.54 -1.14
CA VAL A 114 1.56 14.31 -1.35
C VAL A 114 1.26 14.17 -2.84
N VAL A 115 2.04 13.36 -3.56
CA VAL A 115 1.78 13.06 -5.00
C VAL A 115 0.84 11.87 -5.17
N TYR A 116 0.96 10.89 -4.27
CA TYR A 116 0.08 9.73 -4.19
C TYR A 116 -0.65 9.85 -2.87
N ASP A 117 -1.98 9.97 -2.87
CA ASP A 117 -2.82 10.00 -1.68
C ASP A 117 -3.89 8.92 -1.81
N GLU A 118 -4.37 8.42 -0.69
CA GLU A 118 -5.52 7.55 -0.68
C GLU A 118 -6.81 8.36 -0.89
N ASN A 119 -7.73 7.82 -1.68
CA ASN A 119 -9.08 8.35 -1.75
C ASN A 119 -9.92 7.88 -0.53
N MET A 120 -11.09 8.50 -0.33
CA MET A 120 -12.02 8.12 0.74
C MET A 120 -12.44 6.64 0.72
N PHE A 121 -12.38 5.96 -0.43
CA PHE A 121 -12.70 4.54 -0.54
C PHE A 121 -11.57 3.66 0.01
N ILE A 122 -10.31 3.92 -0.36
CA ILE A 122 -9.13 3.21 0.12
C ILE A 122 -8.94 3.47 1.62
N GLU A 123 -9.08 4.72 2.07
CA GLU A 123 -9.02 5.10 3.49
C GLU A 123 -9.95 4.23 4.35
N LYS A 124 -11.23 4.18 3.97
CA LYS A 124 -12.24 3.39 4.68
C LYS A 124 -11.98 1.88 4.56
N SER A 125 -11.38 1.44 3.45
CA SER A 125 -11.00 0.04 3.26
C SER A 125 -9.86 -0.37 4.18
N ILE A 126 -8.85 0.50 4.36
CA ILE A 126 -7.76 0.27 5.30
C ILE A 126 -8.30 0.15 6.71
N GLU A 127 -9.12 1.10 7.16
CA GLU A 127 -9.72 1.06 8.50
C GLU A 127 -10.61 -0.18 8.72
N ALA A 128 -11.44 -0.53 7.75
CA ALA A 128 -12.26 -1.73 7.83
C ALA A 128 -11.41 -3.02 7.89
N SER A 129 -10.31 -3.06 7.12
CA SER A 129 -9.41 -4.22 7.07
C SER A 129 -8.70 -4.50 8.40
N LYS A 130 -8.50 -3.49 9.27
CA LYS A 130 -7.88 -3.68 10.60
C LYS A 130 -8.65 -4.67 11.47
N LYS A 131 -9.96 -4.84 11.25
CA LYS A 131 -10.80 -5.82 11.96
C LYS A 131 -10.61 -7.26 11.44
N MET A 132 -9.93 -7.43 10.31
CA MET A 132 -9.66 -8.72 9.70
C MET A 132 -8.26 -9.20 10.06
N THR A 133 -8.15 -10.49 10.38
CA THR A 133 -6.85 -11.13 10.55
C THR A 133 -6.11 -11.16 9.22
N ASP A 134 -4.77 -11.11 9.26
CA ASP A 134 -3.95 -11.18 8.05
C ASP A 134 -4.21 -12.44 7.23
N ARG A 135 -4.46 -13.57 7.90
CA ARG A 135 -4.81 -14.83 7.23
C ARG A 135 -6.11 -14.72 6.45
N GLN A 136 -7.15 -14.14 7.04
CA GLN A 136 -8.43 -13.92 6.35
C GLN A 136 -8.24 -12.94 5.19
N PHE A 137 -7.56 -11.82 5.42
CA PHE A 137 -7.32 -10.81 4.39
C PHE A 137 -6.55 -11.39 3.20
N LEU A 138 -5.43 -12.09 3.44
CA LEU A 138 -4.63 -12.69 2.38
C LEU A 138 -5.36 -13.80 1.63
N LYS A 139 -6.21 -14.59 2.30
CA LYS A 139 -7.04 -15.60 1.62
C LYS A 139 -7.90 -14.96 0.54
N GLU A 140 -8.52 -13.82 0.86
CA GLU A 140 -9.36 -13.09 -0.07
C GLU A 140 -8.54 -12.43 -1.17
N VAL A 141 -7.38 -11.86 -0.84
CA VAL A 141 -6.44 -11.33 -1.84
C VAL A 141 -6.09 -12.42 -2.84
N VAL A 142 -5.52 -13.55 -2.40
CA VAL A 142 -5.09 -14.66 -3.28
C VAL A 142 -6.24 -15.24 -4.10
N HIS A 143 -7.47 -15.22 -3.60
CA HIS A 143 -8.63 -15.67 -4.38
C HIS A 143 -9.00 -14.71 -5.51
N ASN A 144 -8.68 -13.42 -5.36
CA ASN A 144 -9.10 -12.37 -6.27
C ASN A 144 -8.01 -11.90 -7.23
N VAL A 145 -6.70 -12.01 -6.90
CA VAL A 145 -5.60 -11.59 -7.80
C VAL A 145 -5.47 -12.49 -9.02
#